data_AF-A0ABC8D9S1-F1
#
_entry.id   AF-A0ABC8D9S1-F1
#
_cell.length_a   1.000
_cell.length_b   1.000
_cell.length_c   1.000
_cell.angle_alpha   90.00
_cell.angle_beta   90.00
_cell.angle_gamma   90.00
#
_symmetry.space_group_name_H-M   'P 1'
#
loop_
_entity.id
_entity.type
_entity.pdbx_description
1 polymer ?
#
loop_
_entity_poly.entity_id
_entity_poly.type
_entity_poly.pdbx_seq_one_letter_code
_entity_poly.pdbx_strand_id
1 'polypeptide(L)' 'MDCTKLLEEKYPNSIIQYVRQREGLDKKDGSMDKEILEMTSSEVFRDVLAWNGLLGGWDHIIKDWIKSIYGINLDDFEK' A
#
# COMPACT_ATOMS: atom_id res chain seq x y z
N MET A 1 4.83 1.67 21.39
CA MET A 1 3.66 1.29 20.56
C MET A 1 4.15 0.23 19.60
N ASP A 2 3.46 -0.90 19.52
CA ASP A 2 3.83 -2.00 18.64
C ASP A 2 3.29 -1.72 17.24
N CYS A 3 4.06 -1.01 16.43
CA CYS A 3 3.62 -0.55 15.10
C CYS A 3 3.34 -1.73 14.15
N THR A 4 4.08 -2.83 14.31
CA THR A 4 3.87 -4.06 13.55
C THR A 4 2.46 -4.62 13.77
N LYS A 5 2.02 -4.74 15.03
CA LYS A 5 0.65 -5.23 15.31
C LYS A 5 -0.43 -4.32 14.75
N LEU A 6 -0.26 -3.00 14.86
CA LEU A 6 -1.22 -2.05 14.31
C LEU A 6 -1.33 -2.13 12.79
N LEU A 7 -0.20 -2.38 12.10
CA LEU A 7 -0.22 -2.66 10.67
C LEU A 7 -0.94 -3.96 10.35
N GLU A 8 -0.70 -5.03 11.12
CA GLU A 8 -1.37 -6.33 10.93
C GLU A 8 -2.90 -6.26 11.15
N GLU A 9 -3.38 -5.29 11.95
CA GLU A 9 -4.80 -4.97 12.09
C GLU A 9 -5.35 -4.16 10.90
N LYS A 10 -4.53 -3.30 10.29
CA LYS A 10 -4.92 -2.41 9.17
C LYS A 10 -4.86 -3.11 7.81
N TYR A 11 -3.85 -3.95 7.59
CA TYR A 11 -3.56 -4.58 6.30
C TYR A 11 -3.21 -6.06 6.44
N PRO A 12 -3.55 -6.90 5.43
CA PRO A 12 -3.05 -8.26 5.35
C PRO A 12 -1.52 -8.29 5.31
N ASN A 13 -0.91 -9.32 5.93
CA ASN A 13 0.54 -9.48 6.01
C ASN A 13 1.25 -9.42 4.63
N SER A 14 0.63 -9.94 3.57
CA SER A 14 1.18 -9.84 2.21
C SER A 14 1.37 -8.40 1.75
N ILE A 15 0.43 -7.51 2.05
CA ILE A 15 0.52 -6.08 1.72
C ILE A 15 1.67 -5.44 2.47
N ILE A 16 1.76 -5.68 3.78
CA ILE A 16 2.85 -5.17 4.63
C ILE A 16 4.22 -5.62 4.09
N GLN A 17 4.34 -6.89 3.71
CA GLN A 17 5.58 -7.45 3.15
C GLN A 17 5.98 -6.76 1.83
N TYR A 18 5.03 -6.51 0.93
CA TYR A 18 5.31 -5.84 -0.33
C TYR A 18 5.83 -4.41 -0.12
N VAL A 19 5.23 -3.66 0.81
CA VAL A 19 5.67 -2.29 1.12
C VAL A 19 7.06 -2.28 1.77
N ARG A 20 7.33 -3.18 2.73
CA ARG A 20 8.69 -3.34 3.30
C ARG A 20 9.73 -3.64 2.24
N GLN A 21 9.43 -4.57 1.34
CA GLN A 21 10.34 -4.96 0.27
C GLN A 21 10.52 -3.84 -0.77
N ARG A 22 9.51 -2.99 -0.95
CA ARG A 22 9.62 -1.79 -1.80
C ARG A 22 10.61 -0.76 -1.24
N GLU A 23 10.74 -0.69 0.09
CA GLU A 23 11.76 0.09 0.81
C GLU A 23 13.14 -0.61 0.87
N GLY A 24 13.28 -1.78 0.23
CA GLY A 24 14.52 -2.54 0.20
C GLY A 24 14.80 -3.37 1.46
N LEU A 25 13.78 -3.56 2.30
CA LEU A 25 13.89 -4.35 3.53
C LEU A 25 13.60 -5.83 3.30
N ASP A 26 14.03 -6.70 4.24
CA ASP A 26 13.51 -8.07 4.29
C ASP A 26 12.00 -8.04 4.60
N LYS A 27 11.24 -9.02 4.08
CA LYS A 27 9.80 -9.10 4.29
C LYS A 27 9.37 -9.13 5.77
N LYS A 28 10.24 -9.58 6.67
CA LYS A 28 10.00 -9.62 8.12
C LYS A 28 10.64 -8.46 8.89
N ASP A 29 11.35 -7.57 8.21
CA ASP A 29 11.98 -6.42 8.83
C ASP A 29 10.94 -5.31 9.05
N GLY A 30 10.52 -5.15 10.31
CA GLY A 30 9.54 -4.16 10.74
C GLY A 30 10.15 -2.79 11.11
N SER A 31 11.42 -2.53 10.76
CA SER A 31 12.10 -1.29 11.15
C SER A 31 11.44 -0.01 10.62
N MET A 32 10.66 -0.10 9.54
CA MET A 32 9.89 1.00 8.95
C MET A 32 8.37 0.88 9.13
N ASP A 33 7.89 0.00 10.02
CA ASP A 33 6.46 -0.23 10.20
C ASP A 33 5.71 1.02 10.70
N LYS A 34 6.40 1.93 11.38
CA LYS A 34 5.78 3.18 11.84
C LYS A 34 5.51 4.12 10.66
N GLU A 35 6.49 4.26 9.78
CA GLU A 35 6.41 5.07 8.57
C GLU A 35 5.34 4.51 7.64
N ILE A 36 5.28 3.19 7.48
CA ILE A 36 4.23 2.52 6.69
C ILE A 36 2.83 2.73 7.30
N LEU A 37 2.71 2.79 8.63
CA LEU A 37 1.43 3.04 9.30
C LEU A 37 0.91 4.46 9.02
N GLU A 38 1.83 5.42 8.86
CA GLU A 38 1.55 6.83 8.55
C GLU A 38 1.22 7.08 7.07
N MET A 39 1.51 6.12 6.18
CA MET A 39 1.15 6.20 4.76
C MET A 39 -0.37 6.20 4.53
N THR A 40 -0.77 6.98 3.54
CA THR A 40 -2.12 6.96 2.96
C THR A 40 -2.40 5.63 2.25
N SER A 41 -3.67 5.29 2.03
CA SER A 41 -4.00 4.04 1.33
C SER A 41 -3.51 4.08 -0.12
N SER A 42 -3.48 5.27 -0.71
CA SER A 42 -2.93 5.56 -2.03
C SER A 42 -1.44 5.27 -2.14
N GLU A 43 -0.64 5.69 -1.17
CA GLU A 43 0.79 5.42 -1.15
C GLU A 43 1.07 3.93 -0.99
N VAL A 44 0.36 3.25 -0.07
CA VAL A 44 0.46 1.80 0.11
C VAL A 44 0.09 1.06 -1.18
N PHE A 45 -0.99 1.48 -1.85
CA PHE A 45 -1.43 0.88 -3.10
C PHE A 45 -0.39 1.05 -4.21
N ARG A 46 0.16 2.26 -4.38
CA ARG A 46 1.24 2.54 -5.33
C ARG A 46 2.45 1.64 -5.09
N ASP A 47 2.85 1.46 -3.83
CA ASP A 47 4.06 0.71 -3.49
C ASP A 47 3.86 -0.80 -3.68
N VAL A 48 2.66 -1.31 -3.39
CA VAL A 48 2.25 -2.69 -3.73
C VAL A 48 2.31 -2.93 -5.24
N LEU A 49 1.76 -2.02 -6.04
CA LEU A 49 1.80 -2.14 -7.51
C LEU A 49 3.23 -2.12 -8.04
N ALA A 50 4.04 -1.19 -7.54
CA ALA A 50 5.44 -1.07 -7.94
C ALA A 50 6.23 -2.34 -7.62
N TRP A 51 6.04 -2.92 -6.44
CA TRP A 51 6.66 -4.19 -6.07
C TRP A 51 6.26 -5.35 -7.01
N ASN A 52 5.03 -5.34 -7.52
CA ASN A 52 4.53 -6.32 -8.47
C ASN A 52 4.85 -5.99 -9.95
N GLY A 53 5.75 -5.03 -10.21
CA GLY A 53 6.23 -4.68 -11.55
C GLY A 53 5.36 -3.69 -12.31
N LEU A 54 4.29 -3.17 -11.69
CA LEU A 54 3.41 -2.15 -12.26
C LEU A 54 3.94 -0.75 -11.92
N LEU A 55 5.02 -0.36 -12.62
CA LEU A 55 5.74 0.90 -12.42
C LEU A 55 5.21 2.04 -13.32
N GLY A 56 5.34 3.29 -12.86
CA GLY A 56 5.13 4.47 -13.72
C GLY A 56 3.68 4.94 -13.82
N GLY A 57 2.97 5.02 -12.69
CA GLY A 57 1.62 5.61 -12.63
C GLY A 57 0.48 4.61 -12.79
N TRP A 58 0.75 3.31 -12.68
CA TRP A 58 -0.30 2.28 -12.73
C TRP A 58 -1.33 2.41 -11.61
N ASP A 59 -0.98 3.02 -10.48
CA ASP A 59 -1.91 3.35 -9.40
C ASP A 59 -3.04 4.26 -9.88
N HIS A 60 -2.72 5.31 -10.64
CA HIS A 60 -3.74 6.17 -11.24
C HIS A 60 -4.56 5.43 -12.30
N ILE A 61 -3.90 4.70 -13.19
CA ILE A 61 -4.57 3.96 -14.27
C ILE A 61 -5.58 2.96 -13.71
N ILE A 62 -5.19 2.20 -12.69
CA ILE A 62 -6.07 1.18 -12.09
C ILE A 62 -7.20 1.84 -11.29
N LYS A 63 -6.94 2.93 -10.56
CA LYS A 63 -8.00 3.71 -9.89
C LYS A 63 -9.02 4.25 -10.90
N ASP A 64 -8.56 4.79 -12.03
CA ASP A 64 -9.41 5.30 -13.10
C ASP A 64 -10.24 4.17 -13.74
N TRP A 65 -9.67 2.99 -13.93
CA TRP A 65 -10.41 1.82 -14.38
C TRP A 65 -11.49 1.41 -13.38
N ILE A 66 -11.16 1.36 -12.09
CA ILE A 66 -12.12 1.01 -11.04
C ILE A 66 -13.28 2.02 -11.02
N LYS A 67 -12.96 3.32 -11.10
CA LYS A 67 -13.96 4.38 -11.21
C LYS A 67 -14.83 4.25 -12.46
N SER A 68 -14.23 3.96 -13.60
CA SER A 68 -14.94 3.88 -14.88
C SER A 68 -15.82 2.63 -15.00
N ILE A 69 -15.37 1.49 -14.47
CA ILE A 69 -16.06 0.20 -14.58
C ILE A 69 -17.08 0.01 -13.45
N TYR A 70 -16.69 0.34 -12.22
CA TYR A 70 -17.50 0.08 -11.03
C TYR A 70 -18.16 1.34 -10.46
N GLY A 71 -17.83 2.53 -10.95
CA GLY A 71 -18.34 3.79 -10.40
C GLY A 71 -17.75 4.15 -9.03
N ILE A 72 -16.70 3.45 -8.58
CA ILE A 72 -16.10 3.65 -7.26
C ILE A 72 -14.86 4.52 -7.41
N ASN A 73 -14.88 5.72 -6.83
CA ASN A 73 -13.69 6.56 -6.73
C ASN A 73 -12.90 6.22 -5.46
N LEU A 74 -11.77 5.53 -5.61
CA LEU A 74 -10.97 5.09 -4.46
C LEU A 74 -10.36 6.26 -3.67
N ASP A 75 -10.14 7.41 -4.31
CA ASP A 75 -9.58 8.59 -3.65
C ASP A 75 -10.58 9.23 -2.66
N ASP A 76 -11.88 8.94 -2.77
CA ASP A 76 -12.90 9.41 -1.82
C ASP A 76 -12.77 8.74 -0.44
N PHE A 77 -11.98 7.67 -0.33
CA PHE A 77 -11.76 6.91 0.90
C PHE A 77 -10.47 7.28 1.63
N GLU A 78 -9.68 8.23 1.11
CA GLU A 78 -8.52 8.76 1.81
C GLU A 78 -8.99 9.66 2.98
N LYS A 79 -8.56 9.33 4.20
CA LYS A 79 -8.82 10.13 5.42
C LYS A 79 -7.62 10.97 5.78
#